data_AF-A0A8C4YXX7-F1
#
_entry.id   AF-A0A8C4YXX7-F1
#
_cell.length_a   1.000
_cell.length_b   1.000
_cell.length_c   1.000
_cell.angle_alpha   90.00
_cell.angle_beta   90.00
_cell.angle_gamma   90.00
#
_symmetry.space_group_name_H-M   'P 1'
#
loop_
_entity.id
_entity.type
_entity.pdbx_description
1 polymer ?
#
loop_
_entity_poly.entity_id
_entity_poly.type
_entity_poly.pdbx_seq_one_letter_code
_entity_poly.pdbx_strand_id
1 'polypeptide(L)'
;MMSSFSVGSDRIAGVNQVSSVDVFHQPHYTFNASEARLVCQSLGLTIATKAQVQRALSKGFQTCRFGWIDEHLAVIPRATPRPSCGKGKTGLVEWRTSVKILFDVCFNSRSPSKQDIILTSDLLPSASLSSITSTSRPISSPSLFPISQRPKQALLLGSTPRGSLKGMRRLSYEYLFLQI
;
A
#
# COMPACT_ATOMS: atom_id res chain seq x y z
N MET A 1 11.86 16.16 23.77
CA MET A 1 12.46 14.91 23.25
C MET A 1 12.26 14.93 21.75
N MET A 2 13.33 14.82 20.95
CA MET A 2 13.20 14.66 19.50
C MET A 2 12.65 13.26 19.24
N SER A 3 11.43 13.18 18.71
CA SER A 3 10.85 11.92 18.27
C SER A 3 11.72 11.35 17.15
N SER A 4 12.26 10.14 17.34
CA SER A 4 12.97 9.45 16.26
C SER A 4 11.94 8.83 15.33
N PHE A 5 11.96 9.21 14.05
CA PHE A 5 11.10 8.63 13.02
C PHE A 5 11.88 7.64 12.17
N SER A 6 11.28 6.50 11.88
CA SER A 6 11.78 5.55 10.88
C SER A 6 10.88 5.61 9.64
N VAL A 7 11.51 5.88 8.49
CA VAL A 7 10.87 5.83 7.18
C VAL A 7 11.17 4.46 6.58
N GLY A 8 10.14 3.70 6.21
CA GLY A 8 10.32 2.40 5.58
C GLY A 8 11.20 2.49 4.32
N SER A 9 12.14 1.56 4.18
CA SER A 9 13.15 1.56 3.11
C SER A 9 12.56 1.42 1.70
N ASP A 10 11.38 0.81 1.57
CA ASP A 10 10.74 0.56 0.29
C ASP A 10 9.70 1.64 -0.05
N ARG A 11 10.16 2.69 -0.72
CA ARG A 11 9.27 3.68 -1.34
C ARG A 11 8.69 3.15 -2.63
N ILE A 12 7.39 2.83 -2.61
CA ILE A 12 6.72 2.23 -3.77
C ILE A 12 5.65 3.19 -4.26
N ALA A 13 5.80 3.62 -5.53
CA ALA A 13 4.94 4.61 -6.17
C ALA A 13 4.73 5.90 -5.33
N GLY A 14 5.76 6.33 -4.59
CA GLY A 14 5.75 7.54 -3.76
C GLY A 14 5.21 7.37 -2.34
N VAL A 15 4.61 6.23 -2.00
CA VAL A 15 4.09 5.95 -0.65
C VAL A 15 5.20 5.38 0.23
N ASN A 16 5.27 5.88 1.47
CA ASN A 16 6.18 5.42 2.52
C ASN A 16 5.45 5.25 3.85
N GLN A 17 5.75 4.19 4.60
CA GLN A 17 5.30 4.13 5.99
C GLN A 17 6.30 4.87 6.88
N VAL A 18 5.84 5.94 7.54
CA VAL A 18 6.61 6.67 8.56
C VAL A 18 6.07 6.26 9.92
N SER A 19 6.95 5.78 10.79
CA SER A 19 6.59 5.32 12.14
C SER A 19 7.48 5.99 13.18
N SER A 20 6.94 6.34 14.34
CA SER A 20 7.79 6.66 15.49
C SER A 20 8.49 5.40 15.97
N VAL A 21 9.75 5.53 16.37
CA VAL A 21 10.51 4.43 16.99
C VAL A 21 10.94 4.80 18.41
N ASP A 22 11.02 3.80 19.27
CA ASP A 22 11.58 3.96 20.62
C ASP A 22 13.11 3.90 20.64
N VAL A 23 13.70 3.95 21.84
CA VAL A 23 15.14 3.84 22.07
C VAL A 23 15.74 2.51 21.59
N PHE A 24 14.92 1.48 21.39
CA PHE A 24 15.31 0.17 20.85
C PHE A 24 15.00 0.04 19.36
N HIS A 25 14.68 1.14 18.67
CA HIS A 25 14.28 1.18 17.27
C HIS A 25 13.02 0.34 16.97
N GLN A 26 12.18 0.08 17.98
CA GLN A 26 10.91 -0.62 17.78
C GLN A 26 9.82 0.39 17.40
N PRO A 27 9.01 0.10 16.37
CA PRO A 27 8.02 1.05 15.90
C PRO A 27 6.76 1.06 16.77
N HIS A 28 6.26 2.25 17.10
CA HIS A 28 5.09 2.48 17.94
C HIS A 28 4.07 3.39 17.25
N TYR A 29 2.79 3.10 17.48
CA TYR A 29 1.71 3.98 17.03
C TYR A 29 1.62 5.20 17.93
N THR A 30 1.83 6.39 17.35
CA THR A 30 1.99 7.62 18.15
C THR A 30 1.24 8.82 17.59
N PHE A 31 0.67 8.74 16.38
CA PHE A 31 0.02 9.89 15.75
C PHE A 31 -1.47 9.67 15.54
N ASN A 32 -2.28 10.56 16.07
CA ASN A 32 -3.67 10.67 15.65
C ASN A 32 -3.78 11.17 14.19
N ALA A 33 -4.97 11.18 13.60
CA ALA A 33 -5.12 11.50 12.17
C ALA A 33 -4.59 12.91 11.81
N SER A 34 -4.78 13.90 12.69
CA SER A 34 -4.29 15.27 12.48
C SER A 34 -2.78 15.37 12.67
N GLU A 35 -2.25 14.72 13.70
CA GLU A 35 -0.81 14.65 13.98
C GLU A 35 -0.06 13.97 12.84
N ALA A 36 -0.60 12.87 12.30
CA ALA A 36 0.00 12.16 11.19
C ALA A 36 0.19 13.08 9.99
N ARG A 37 -0.82 13.91 9.67
CA ARG A 37 -0.73 14.91 8.60
C ARG A 37 0.39 15.93 8.88
N LEU A 38 0.48 16.45 10.10
CA LEU A 38 1.52 17.41 10.49
C LEU A 38 2.92 16.81 10.46
N VAL A 39 3.08 15.56 10.91
CA VAL A 39 4.36 14.84 10.88
C VAL A 39 4.80 14.56 9.46
N CYS A 40 3.89 14.17 8.57
CA CYS A 40 4.23 14.04 7.15
C CYS A 40 4.72 15.38 6.60
N GLN A 41 4.03 16.48 6.90
CA GLN A 41 4.42 17.82 6.43
C GLN A 41 5.78 18.27 6.97
N SER A 42 6.07 18.03 8.25
CA SER A 42 7.37 18.40 8.84
C SER A 42 8.54 17.62 8.24
N LEU A 43 8.26 16.44 7.66
CA LEU A 43 9.22 15.63 6.92
C LEU A 43 9.30 15.98 5.42
N GLY A 44 8.62 17.04 4.97
CA GLY A 44 8.54 17.41 3.56
C GLY A 44 7.70 16.43 2.72
N LEU A 45 6.80 15.70 3.36
CA LEU A 45 5.86 14.75 2.76
C LEU A 45 4.42 15.28 2.89
N THR A 46 3.49 14.59 2.27
CA THR A 46 2.04 14.80 2.37
C THR A 46 1.40 13.53 2.89
N ILE A 47 0.28 13.58 3.60
CA ILE A 47 -0.42 12.33 3.96
C ILE A 47 -0.97 11.65 2.69
N ALA A 48 -0.91 10.33 2.63
CA ALA A 48 -1.31 9.58 1.44
C ALA A 48 -2.83 9.56 1.28
N THR A 49 -3.34 9.74 0.06
CA THR A 49 -4.74 9.45 -0.28
C THR A 49 -4.95 7.95 -0.48
N LYS A 50 -6.19 7.48 -0.34
CA LYS A 50 -6.58 6.10 -0.65
C LYS A 50 -6.09 5.65 -2.03
N ALA A 51 -6.27 6.49 -3.04
CA ALA A 51 -5.89 6.20 -4.42
C ALA A 51 -4.37 6.03 -4.57
N GLN A 52 -3.56 6.83 -3.86
CA GLN A 52 -2.10 6.70 -3.85
C GLN A 52 -1.67 5.38 -3.21
N VAL A 53 -2.26 5.01 -2.06
CA VAL A 53 -1.96 3.74 -1.39
C VAL A 53 -2.38 2.54 -2.24
N GLN A 54 -3.53 2.58 -2.90
CA GLN A 54 -3.96 1.52 -3.83
C GLN A 54 -3.01 1.37 -5.02
N ARG A 55 -2.55 2.49 -5.61
CA ARG A 55 -1.54 2.44 -6.68
C ARG A 55 -0.23 1.83 -6.18
N ALA A 56 0.26 2.24 -5.01
CA ALA A 56 1.46 1.66 -4.41
C ALA A 56 1.29 0.16 -4.16
N LEU A 57 0.12 -0.27 -3.64
CA LEU A 57 -0.19 -1.67 -3.41
C LEU A 57 -0.14 -2.50 -4.70
N SER A 58 -0.67 -1.96 -5.81
CA SER A 58 -0.58 -2.63 -7.12
C SER A 58 0.87 -2.82 -7.62
N LYS A 59 1.81 -2.07 -7.05
CA LYS A 59 3.26 -2.15 -7.31
C LYS A 59 4.03 -2.88 -6.22
N GLY A 60 3.33 -3.54 -5.29
CA GLY A 60 3.92 -4.38 -4.25
C GLY A 60 4.02 -3.74 -2.87
N PHE A 61 3.52 -2.50 -2.67
CA PHE A 61 3.50 -1.89 -1.34
C PHE A 61 2.60 -2.67 -0.39
N GLN A 62 3.18 -3.19 0.68
CA GLN A 62 2.43 -3.88 1.72
C GLN A 62 3.03 -3.62 3.09
N THR A 63 2.19 -3.58 4.11
CA THR A 63 2.60 -3.40 5.50
C THR A 63 1.92 -4.42 6.39
N CYS A 64 2.33 -4.49 7.66
CA CYS A 64 1.61 -5.22 8.71
C CYS A 64 1.21 -4.27 9.84
N ARG A 65 1.13 -2.97 9.54
CA ARG A 65 0.84 -1.90 10.50
C ARG A 65 -0.14 -0.93 9.88
N PHE A 66 -1.13 -0.50 10.67
CA PHE A 66 -2.11 0.46 10.25
C PHE A 66 -1.47 1.80 9.95
N GLY A 67 -2.04 2.50 8.98
CA GLY A 67 -1.69 3.87 8.72
C GLY A 67 -2.84 4.75 8.31
N TRP A 68 -2.77 6.02 8.71
CA TRP A 68 -3.69 7.06 8.31
C TRP A 68 -3.53 7.40 6.83
N ILE A 69 -4.67 7.54 6.16
CA ILE A 69 -4.78 8.21 4.87
C ILE A 69 -5.52 9.54 5.03
N ASP A 70 -5.40 10.42 4.03
CA ASP A 70 -5.92 11.79 4.03
C ASP A 70 -7.43 11.84 4.32
N GLU A 71 -8.15 10.78 3.93
CA GLU A 71 -9.57 10.56 4.16
C GLU A 71 -9.95 10.20 5.61
N HIS A 72 -9.04 10.40 6.58
CA HIS A 72 -9.22 10.11 8.01
C HIS A 72 -9.61 8.65 8.27
N LEU A 73 -9.01 7.74 7.49
CA LEU A 73 -9.24 6.31 7.58
C LEU A 73 -7.92 5.61 7.86
N ALA A 74 -7.95 4.56 8.68
CA ALA A 74 -6.78 3.72 8.89
C ALA A 74 -6.80 2.57 7.88
N VAL A 75 -5.66 2.23 7.29
CA VAL A 75 -5.56 1.17 6.28
C VAL A 75 -4.34 0.27 6.49
N ILE A 76 -4.44 -1.00 6.07
CA ILE A 76 -3.31 -1.92 5.89
C ILE A 76 -3.31 -2.41 4.43
N PRO A 77 -2.37 -1.98 3.59
CA PRO A 77 -2.17 -2.58 2.28
C PRO A 77 -1.54 -3.97 2.41
N ARG A 78 -2.18 -5.00 1.85
CA ARG A 78 -1.71 -6.40 1.87
C ARG A 78 -1.69 -6.98 0.46
N ALA A 79 -0.50 -7.22 -0.07
CA ALA A 79 -0.34 -7.95 -1.34
C ALA A 79 -0.53 -9.47 -1.13
N THR A 80 -0.01 -9.99 -0.01
CA THR A 80 -0.15 -11.40 0.36
C THR A 80 -0.99 -11.59 1.63
N PRO A 81 -1.79 -12.66 1.73
CA PRO A 81 -2.57 -12.94 2.93
C PRO A 81 -1.62 -13.31 4.08
N ARG A 82 -1.86 -12.74 5.27
CA ARG A 82 -1.12 -13.09 6.48
C ARG A 82 -2.06 -13.05 7.69
N PRO A 83 -2.25 -14.16 8.43
CA PRO A 83 -3.22 -14.20 9.52
C PRO A 83 -3.03 -13.11 10.58
N SER A 84 -1.77 -12.76 10.87
CA SER A 84 -1.41 -11.73 11.84
C SER A 84 -1.50 -10.28 11.32
N CYS A 85 -1.83 -10.06 10.04
CA CYS A 85 -1.94 -8.73 9.43
C CYS A 85 -3.28 -8.58 8.70
N GLY A 86 -4.11 -7.61 9.10
CA GLY A 86 -5.38 -7.35 8.40
C GLY A 86 -6.32 -8.57 8.35
N LYS A 87 -6.30 -9.42 9.40
CA LYS A 87 -7.11 -10.64 9.51
C LYS A 87 -6.98 -11.61 8.32
N GLY A 88 -5.79 -11.70 7.72
CA GLY A 88 -5.55 -12.58 6.57
C GLY A 88 -6.13 -12.10 5.24
N LYS A 89 -6.72 -10.89 5.19
CA LYS A 89 -7.26 -10.31 3.96
C LYS A 89 -6.13 -9.76 3.08
N THR A 90 -6.41 -9.69 1.78
CA THR A 90 -5.59 -9.01 0.77
C THR A 90 -6.28 -7.75 0.29
N GLY A 91 -5.55 -6.90 -0.44
CA GLY A 91 -6.05 -5.61 -0.90
C GLY A 91 -5.76 -4.49 0.10
N LEU A 92 -6.47 -3.38 -0.04
CA LEU A 92 -6.42 -2.28 0.92
C LEU A 92 -7.42 -2.56 2.03
N VAL A 93 -6.94 -3.11 3.15
CA VAL A 93 -7.79 -3.45 4.29
C VAL A 93 -8.09 -2.16 5.06
N GLU A 94 -9.32 -1.67 4.92
CA GLU A 94 -9.81 -0.46 5.59
C GLU A 94 -10.28 -0.73 7.01
N TRP A 95 -9.96 0.19 7.92
CA TRP A 95 -10.46 0.20 9.28
C TRP A 95 -11.02 1.57 9.64
N ARG A 96 -12.35 1.62 9.79
CA ARG A 96 -13.08 2.80 10.29
C ARG A 96 -12.98 2.83 11.81
N THR A 97 -12.36 3.88 12.33
CA THR A 97 -12.17 4.08 13.77
C THR A 97 -12.17 5.58 14.10
N SER A 98 -12.11 5.90 15.38
CA SER A 98 -12.02 7.29 15.84
C SER A 98 -10.70 7.92 15.37
N VAL A 99 -10.76 9.17 14.90
CA VAL A 99 -9.59 9.96 14.50
C VAL A 99 -8.58 10.18 15.63
N LYS A 100 -8.96 9.89 16.88
CA LYS A 100 -8.12 9.98 18.08
C LYS A 100 -7.21 8.76 18.28
N ILE A 101 -7.44 7.66 17.55
CA ILE A 101 -6.57 6.48 17.65
C ILE A 101 -5.23 6.79 16.95
N LEU A 102 -4.17 6.11 17.38
CA LEU A 102 -2.81 6.39 16.92
C LEU A 102 -2.42 5.41 15.80
N PHE A 103 -1.92 5.90 14.66
CA PHE A 103 -1.35 5.13 13.53
C PHE A 103 -0.23 5.92 12.81
N ASP A 104 0.21 5.42 11.66
CA ASP A 104 1.40 5.85 10.90
C ASP A 104 1.07 6.18 9.41
N VAL A 105 2.05 6.40 8.52
CA VAL A 105 1.93 6.55 7.02
C VAL A 105 1.96 7.98 6.44
N CYS A 106 2.81 8.14 5.42
CA CYS A 106 2.96 9.35 4.61
C CYS A 106 3.11 9.02 3.11
N PHE A 107 3.04 10.03 2.27
CA PHE A 107 3.24 9.98 0.82
C PHE A 107 4.12 11.14 0.37
N ASN A 108 5.08 10.87 -0.50
CA ASN A 108 5.80 11.94 -1.17
C ASN A 108 5.11 12.25 -2.51
N SER A 109 4.73 13.51 -2.72
CA SER A 109 4.27 14.02 -4.02
C SER A 109 5.31 13.82 -5.12
N ARG A 110 6.59 13.64 -4.76
CA ARG A 110 7.69 13.36 -5.66
C ARG A 110 8.06 11.87 -5.64
N SER A 111 7.56 11.14 -6.65
CA SER A 111 8.19 9.90 -7.09
C SER A 111 9.22 10.24 -8.16
N PRO A 112 10.53 10.01 -7.96
CA PRO A 112 11.46 9.98 -9.07
C PRO A 112 11.32 8.63 -9.79
N SER A 113 10.36 8.50 -10.71
CA SER A 113 10.40 7.44 -11.70
C SER A 113 11.17 7.96 -12.92
N LYS A 114 12.49 7.76 -12.94
CA LYS A 114 13.41 7.97 -14.09
C LYS A 114 13.36 9.31 -14.84
N GLN A 115 12.60 10.31 -14.40
CA GLN A 115 12.42 11.58 -15.10
C GLN A 115 12.94 12.82 -14.35
N ASP A 116 13.63 12.66 -13.21
CA ASP A 116 14.62 13.67 -12.82
C ASP A 116 15.88 13.60 -13.74
N ILE A 117 15.90 12.68 -14.74
CA ILE A 117 16.83 12.70 -15.90
C ILE A 117 16.34 13.69 -16.97
N ILE A 118 15.60 14.75 -16.66
CA ILE A 118 15.51 15.92 -17.56
C ILE A 118 15.48 17.17 -16.68
N LEU A 119 16.49 17.32 -15.81
CA LEU A 119 16.89 18.66 -15.45
C LEU A 119 17.55 19.27 -16.71
N THR A 120 16.79 20.16 -17.35
CA THR A 120 17.29 21.27 -18.15
C THR A 120 18.06 20.92 -19.43
N SER A 121 17.49 20.10 -20.30
CA SER A 121 17.81 20.19 -21.74
C SER A 121 16.58 20.72 -22.49
N ASP A 122 16.67 22.02 -22.77
CA ASP A 122 16.20 22.66 -23.99
C ASP A 122 14.83 23.37 -23.97
N LEU A 123 14.96 24.67 -24.22
CA LEU A 123 13.92 25.66 -24.49
C LEU A 123 13.11 25.29 -25.74
N LEU A 124 11.84 25.69 -25.74
CA LEU A 124 10.86 25.68 -26.84
C LEU A 124 11.45 26.15 -28.20
N PRO A 125 10.86 25.83 -29.39
CA PRO A 125 9.58 26.44 -29.76
C PRO A 125 8.58 25.62 -30.63
N SER A 126 7.30 25.92 -30.40
CA SER A 126 6.24 26.26 -31.38
C SER A 126 5.88 25.34 -32.57
N ALA A 127 4.57 25.02 -32.62
CA ALA A 127 3.71 24.85 -33.82
C ALA A 127 4.11 23.76 -34.84
N SER A 128 3.21 22.90 -35.33
CA SER A 128 2.10 23.30 -36.21
C SER A 128 1.10 22.16 -36.39
N LEU A 129 -0.16 22.56 -36.57
CA LEU A 129 -1.31 21.77 -36.95
C LEU A 129 -1.24 21.38 -38.43
N SER A 130 -1.49 20.12 -38.79
CA SER A 130 -2.14 19.79 -40.07
C SER A 130 -2.67 18.36 -40.08
N SER A 131 -4.00 18.29 -40.09
CA SER A 131 -4.87 17.19 -40.49
C SER A 131 -4.54 16.67 -41.89
N ILE A 132 -4.40 15.34 -42.03
CA ILE A 132 -4.65 14.67 -43.31
C ILE A 132 -5.53 13.45 -43.05
N THR A 133 -6.77 13.59 -43.48
CA THR A 133 -7.78 12.56 -43.62
C THR A 133 -7.38 11.60 -44.74
N SER A 134 -7.44 10.30 -44.52
CA SER A 134 -7.43 9.32 -45.62
C SER A 134 -8.24 8.09 -45.23
N THR A 135 -9.41 8.01 -45.85
CA THR A 135 -10.38 6.92 -45.79
C THR A 135 -9.89 5.77 -46.68
N SER A 136 -9.88 4.53 -46.18
CA SER A 136 -10.34 3.34 -46.92
C SER A 136 -10.29 2.07 -46.06
N ARG A 137 -11.41 1.36 -45.99
CA ARG A 137 -11.61 -0.07 -45.63
C ARG A 137 -12.08 -0.78 -46.92
N PRO A 138 -12.36 -2.11 -46.96
CA PRO A 138 -12.00 -3.27 -46.11
C PRO A 138 -11.59 -4.51 -46.98
N ILE A 139 -11.81 -5.76 -46.48
CA ILE A 139 -11.81 -7.12 -47.09
C ILE A 139 -10.58 -7.94 -46.59
N SER A 140 -10.64 -9.14 -45.98
CA SER A 140 -11.68 -10.15 -45.68
C SER A 140 -11.15 -11.19 -44.66
N SER A 141 -12.08 -11.82 -43.93
CA SER A 141 -12.04 -12.92 -42.92
C SER A 141 -11.39 -14.27 -43.37
N PRO A 142 -11.58 -15.46 -42.71
CA PRO A 142 -11.71 -15.89 -41.29
C PRO A 142 -10.83 -17.14 -40.93
N SER A 143 -10.81 -17.60 -39.66
CA SER A 143 -10.91 -19.03 -39.22
C SER A 143 -10.41 -19.19 -37.76
N LEU A 144 -11.30 -19.50 -36.81
CA LEU A 144 -11.82 -20.79 -36.33
C LEU A 144 -10.96 -21.49 -35.24
N PHE A 145 -11.64 -21.83 -34.14
CA PHE A 145 -11.19 -22.48 -32.89
C PHE A 145 -10.63 -23.91 -33.08
N PRO A 146 -10.12 -24.59 -32.02
CA PRO A 146 -11.05 -25.34 -31.16
C PRO A 146 -10.74 -25.33 -29.64
N ILE A 147 -11.82 -25.62 -28.92
CA ILE A 147 -11.99 -25.94 -27.50
C ILE A 147 -11.32 -27.28 -27.16
N SER A 148 -10.76 -27.44 -25.95
CA SER A 148 -10.76 -28.75 -25.29
C SER A 148 -10.69 -28.66 -23.75
N GLN A 149 -11.38 -29.61 -23.13
CA GLN A 149 -11.95 -29.60 -21.78
C GLN A 149 -11.05 -30.27 -20.71
N ARG A 150 -11.33 -29.94 -19.44
CA ARG A 150 -11.07 -30.64 -18.13
C ARG A 150 -11.14 -32.19 -18.19
N PRO A 151 -10.81 -33.01 -17.14
CA PRO A 151 -10.86 -32.75 -15.67
C PRO A 151 -9.79 -33.49 -14.80
N LYS A 152 -9.86 -33.36 -13.45
CA LYS A 152 -9.97 -34.48 -12.47
C LYS A 152 -10.02 -33.99 -11.00
N GLN A 153 -10.93 -34.58 -10.23
CA GLN A 153 -11.17 -34.42 -8.79
C GLN A 153 -10.37 -35.44 -7.96
N ALA A 154 -10.17 -35.17 -6.65
CA ALA A 154 -10.25 -36.10 -5.49
C ALA A 154 -9.84 -35.33 -4.21
N LEU A 155 -10.67 -35.20 -3.15
CA LEU A 155 -10.76 -36.02 -1.91
C LEU A 155 -9.42 -36.12 -1.13
N LEU A 156 -9.27 -36.06 0.21
CA LEU A 156 -10.09 -35.90 1.44
C LEU A 156 -9.12 -35.79 2.67
N LEU A 157 -9.66 -35.40 3.83
CA LEU A 157 -9.25 -35.68 5.23
C LEU A 157 -7.89 -35.21 5.80
N GLY A 158 -7.98 -34.29 6.78
CA GLY A 158 -7.76 -34.63 8.20
C GLY A 158 -6.35 -34.52 8.82
N SER A 159 -6.26 -33.74 9.90
CA SER A 159 -5.64 -34.06 11.21
C SER A 159 -4.78 -32.93 11.81
N THR A 160 -5.24 -32.42 12.96
CA THR A 160 -4.46 -31.69 13.97
C THR A 160 -3.54 -32.66 14.72
N PRO A 161 -2.39 -32.18 15.26
CA PRO A 161 -2.34 -32.02 16.71
C PRO A 161 -1.51 -30.82 17.23
N ARG A 162 -2.13 -30.10 18.17
CA ARG A 162 -1.69 -29.80 19.55
C ARG A 162 -0.17 -29.74 19.85
N GLY A 163 0.28 -28.56 20.30
CA GLY A 163 1.32 -28.50 21.34
C GLY A 163 2.12 -27.20 21.46
N SER A 164 2.09 -26.63 22.67
CA SER A 164 3.12 -25.77 23.29
C SER A 164 2.98 -24.24 23.17
N LEU A 165 2.10 -23.66 24.02
CA LEU A 165 2.22 -22.27 24.45
C LEU A 165 2.99 -22.23 25.77
N LYS A 166 4.32 -22.07 25.67
CA LYS A 166 5.11 -21.49 26.76
C LYS A 166 4.68 -20.04 26.94
N GLY A 167 4.22 -19.70 28.13
CA GLY A 167 3.81 -18.36 28.48
C GLY A 167 4.97 -17.37 28.44
N MET A 168 4.63 -16.10 28.23
CA MET A 168 5.11 -14.95 29.02
C MET A 168 4.52 -13.65 28.44
N ARG A 169 3.64 -13.03 29.23
CA ARG A 169 3.23 -11.61 29.22
C ARG A 169 3.38 -10.85 27.88
N ARG A 170 2.38 -10.98 27.00
CA ARG A 170 2.18 -10.09 25.82
C ARG A 170 0.71 -9.79 25.52
N LEU A 171 -0.17 -9.94 26.52
CA LEU A 171 -1.62 -10.04 26.32
C LEU A 171 -2.33 -8.71 26.06
N SER A 172 -1.68 -7.55 26.22
CA SER A 172 -2.35 -6.25 25.98
C SER A 172 -2.32 -5.84 24.50
N TYR A 173 -1.21 -6.12 23.78
CA TYR A 173 -1.08 -5.73 22.37
C TYR A 173 -1.70 -6.74 21.40
N GLU A 174 -1.57 -8.04 21.64
CA GLU A 174 -2.23 -9.09 20.83
C GLU A 174 -3.75 -8.95 20.81
N TYR A 175 -4.37 -8.49 21.90
CA TYR A 175 -5.82 -8.28 21.96
C TYR A 175 -6.30 -7.12 21.09
N LEU A 176 -5.49 -6.09 20.87
CA LEU A 176 -5.81 -5.04 19.92
C LEU A 176 -5.71 -5.55 18.48
N PHE A 177 -4.71 -6.39 18.17
CA PHE A 177 -4.55 -7.01 16.84
C PHE A 177 -5.63 -8.04 16.48
N LEU A 178 -6.29 -8.66 17.47
CA LEU A 178 -7.34 -9.66 17.26
C LEU A 178 -8.78 -9.10 17.22
N GLN A 179 -9.01 -7.90 17.73
CA GLN A 179 -10.34 -7.26 17.76
C GLN A 179 -10.64 -6.39 16.51
N ILE A 180 -9.69 -6.19 15.59
CA ILE A 180 -9.82 -5.26 14.43
C ILE A 180 -9.81 -5.95 13.09
#